data_AF-A0A7C3EBE9-F1
#
_entry.id   AF-A0A7C3EBE9-F1
#
_cell.length_a   1.000
_cell.length_b   1.000
_cell.length_c   1.000
_cell.angle_alpha   90.00
_cell.angle_beta   90.00
_cell.angle_gamma   90.00
#
_symmetry.space_group_name_H-M   'P 1'
#
loop_
_entity.id
_entity.type
_entity.pdbx_description
1 polymer ?
#
loop_
_entity_poly.entity_id
_entity_poly.type
_entity_poly.pdbx_seq_one_letter_code
_entity_poly.pdbx_strand_id
1 'polypeptide(L)'
;RRTKELFMRWAELAALTPVMRGHEGNRPRDNWQFDSDPETLAHLARMGQLHRALLPYLKTLVVENAEMGIPVMRPLFLHYEADPEAWYIKDQYLLGTELLVAPVVESAANERKLHLPPGTWCHLWSGETFQSPGPAGMSCTVRSYLGEPPVLYRAGTSWESLFREIPRACEALYPSRPVSKTDAITVQDISK
;
A
#
# COMPACT_ATOMS: atom_id res chain seq x y z
N ARG A 1 -8.85 -21.13 9.73
CA ARG A 1 -8.75 -21.44 8.28
C ARG A 1 -8.48 -20.14 7.54
N ARG A 2 -7.58 -20.13 6.56
CA ARG A 2 -7.28 -18.98 5.72
C ARG A 2 -8.47 -18.70 4.80
N THR A 3 -8.95 -17.47 4.77
CA THR A 3 -10.01 -17.02 3.85
C THR A 3 -9.40 -16.47 2.56
N LYS A 4 -10.22 -16.32 1.52
CA LYS A 4 -9.86 -15.64 0.26
C LYS A 4 -9.35 -14.23 0.52
N GLU A 5 -10.11 -13.44 1.29
CA GLU A 5 -9.75 -12.07 1.65
C GLU A 5 -8.40 -12.00 2.35
N LEU A 6 -8.18 -12.85 3.36
CA LEU A 6 -6.91 -12.89 4.08
C LEU A 6 -5.75 -13.18 3.13
N PHE A 7 -5.90 -14.12 2.20
CA PHE A 7 -4.89 -14.39 1.18
C PHE A 7 -4.61 -13.17 0.30
N MET A 8 -5.66 -12.50 -0.20
CA MET A 8 -5.54 -11.34 -1.08
C MET A 8 -4.91 -10.13 -0.37
N ARG A 9 -5.30 -9.83 0.88
CA ARG A 9 -4.69 -8.78 1.71
C ARG A 9 -3.23 -9.08 2.03
N TRP A 10 -2.87 -10.35 2.24
CA TRP A 10 -1.48 -10.73 2.46
C TRP A 10 -0.64 -10.60 1.18
N ALA A 11 -1.22 -10.89 0.01
CA ALA A 11 -0.54 -10.68 -1.27
C ALA A 11 -0.29 -9.18 -1.54
N GLU A 12 -1.22 -8.31 -1.16
CA GLU A 12 -1.05 -6.85 -1.20
C GLU A 12 0.12 -6.38 -0.34
N LEU A 13 0.19 -6.84 0.92
CA LEU A 13 1.33 -6.58 1.79
C LEU A 13 2.63 -7.10 1.15
N ALA A 14 2.66 -8.35 0.71
CA ALA A 14 3.86 -8.99 0.19
C ALA A 14 4.43 -8.26 -1.04
N ALA A 15 3.57 -7.72 -1.91
CA ALA A 15 4.00 -6.95 -3.08
C ALA A 15 4.84 -5.71 -2.73
N LEU A 16 4.64 -5.18 -1.52
CA LEU A 16 5.31 -3.98 -0.99
C LEU A 16 6.44 -4.35 -0.02
N THR A 17 6.96 -5.57 -0.11
CA THR A 17 8.15 -6.05 0.62
C THR A 17 9.25 -6.47 -0.36
N PRO A 18 10.50 -6.72 0.09
CA PRO A 18 11.58 -7.13 -0.81
C PRO A 18 11.35 -8.46 -1.56
N VAL A 19 10.51 -9.35 -1.04
CA VAL A 19 10.27 -10.68 -1.63
C VAL A 19 8.81 -11.08 -1.45
N MET A 20 8.16 -11.46 -2.56
CA MET A 20 6.87 -12.15 -2.53
C MET A 20 7.06 -13.66 -2.48
N ARG A 21 6.48 -14.33 -1.48
CA ARG A 21 6.49 -15.80 -1.38
C ARG A 21 5.23 -16.32 -0.71
N GLY A 22 4.57 -17.28 -1.35
CA GLY A 22 3.43 -18.00 -0.80
C GLY A 22 3.83 -19.20 0.06
N HIS A 23 2.84 -19.83 0.70
CA HIS A 23 3.00 -21.12 1.37
C HIS A 23 1.63 -21.81 1.55
N GLU A 24 1.56 -23.11 1.26
CA GLU A 24 0.32 -23.88 1.48
C GLU A 24 -0.11 -23.98 2.95
N GLY A 25 0.84 -23.89 3.89
CA GLY A 25 0.63 -24.07 5.33
C GLY A 25 0.71 -25.53 5.77
N ASN A 26 0.41 -25.76 7.05
CA ASN A 26 0.47 -27.09 7.67
C ASN A 26 -0.73 -27.99 7.33
N ARG A 27 -1.84 -27.43 6.84
CA ARG A 27 -3.03 -28.15 6.38
C ARG A 27 -3.52 -27.60 5.04
N PRO A 28 -2.84 -27.89 3.92
CA PRO A 28 -3.11 -27.27 2.62
C PRO A 28 -4.58 -27.34 2.18
N ARG A 29 -5.20 -28.52 2.32
CA ARG A 29 -6.58 -28.79 1.86
C ARG A 29 -7.67 -28.07 2.67
N ASP A 30 -7.35 -27.59 3.87
CA ASP A 30 -8.30 -26.88 4.75
C ASP A 30 -8.31 -25.36 4.55
N ASN A 31 -7.40 -24.84 3.73
CA ASN A 31 -7.11 -23.41 3.61
C ASN A 31 -7.20 -22.94 2.17
N TRP A 32 -7.63 -21.69 1.99
CA TRP A 32 -7.62 -21.03 0.68
C TRP A 32 -6.20 -20.93 0.13
N GLN A 33 -5.98 -21.33 -1.11
CA GLN A 33 -4.70 -21.30 -1.82
C GLN A 33 -4.73 -20.28 -2.96
N PHE A 34 -3.56 -20.04 -3.56
CA PHE A 34 -3.40 -19.03 -4.61
C PHE A 34 -4.17 -19.38 -5.90
N ASP A 35 -4.40 -20.66 -6.13
CA ASP A 35 -5.05 -21.27 -7.29
C ASP A 35 -6.46 -21.79 -6.96
N SER A 36 -7.03 -21.42 -5.81
CA SER A 36 -8.37 -21.87 -5.40
C SER A 36 -9.50 -21.31 -6.28
N ASP A 37 -9.32 -20.14 -6.89
CA ASP A 37 -10.23 -19.62 -7.91
C ASP A 37 -9.53 -18.64 -8.88
N PRO A 38 -10.16 -18.34 -10.04
CA PRO A 38 -9.58 -17.41 -11.03
C PRO A 38 -9.38 -15.98 -10.52
N GLU A 39 -10.25 -15.51 -9.62
CA GLU A 39 -10.16 -14.14 -9.08
C GLU A 39 -8.95 -13.98 -8.15
N THR A 40 -8.67 -14.97 -7.30
CA THR A 40 -7.49 -15.01 -6.43
C THR A 40 -6.21 -15.05 -7.24
N LEU A 41 -6.19 -15.88 -8.29
CA LEU A 41 -5.05 -15.97 -9.18
C LEU A 41 -4.82 -14.66 -9.94
N ALA A 42 -5.89 -14.02 -10.42
CA ALA A 42 -5.83 -12.72 -11.07
C ALA A 42 -5.32 -11.62 -10.12
N HIS A 43 -5.81 -11.61 -8.87
CA HIS A 43 -5.34 -10.69 -7.84
C HIS A 43 -3.86 -10.89 -7.53
N LEU A 44 -3.41 -12.14 -7.37
CA LEU A 44 -2.00 -12.44 -7.15
C LEU A 44 -1.14 -11.99 -8.35
N ALA A 45 -1.62 -12.20 -9.59
CA ALA A 45 -0.94 -11.73 -10.78
C ALA A 45 -0.80 -10.20 -10.80
N ARG A 46 -1.87 -9.48 -10.45
CA ARG A 46 -1.87 -8.01 -10.32
C ARG A 46 -0.87 -7.54 -9.26
N MET A 47 -0.83 -8.19 -8.10
CA MET A 47 0.16 -7.90 -7.04
C MET A 47 1.60 -8.22 -7.47
N GLY A 48 1.79 -9.27 -8.27
CA GLY A 48 3.08 -9.56 -8.91
C GLY A 48 3.52 -8.46 -9.89
N GLN A 49 2.59 -7.82 -10.61
CA GLN A 49 2.91 -6.67 -11.47
C GLN A 49 3.30 -5.44 -10.65
N LEU A 50 2.57 -5.15 -9.57
CA LEU A 50 2.93 -4.08 -8.63
C LEU A 50 4.37 -4.27 -8.12
N HIS A 51 4.68 -5.46 -7.61
CA HIS A 51 6.02 -5.77 -7.12
C HIS A 51 7.08 -5.66 -8.22
N ARG A 52 6.77 -6.15 -9.43
CA ARG A 52 7.68 -6.06 -10.58
C ARG A 52 7.96 -4.63 -11.01
N ALA A 53 6.92 -3.78 -11.04
CA ALA A 53 7.06 -2.36 -11.37
C ALA A 53 7.88 -1.60 -10.32
N LEU A 54 7.85 -2.04 -9.05
CA LEU A 54 8.67 -1.49 -7.96
C LEU A 54 10.11 -1.98 -7.93
N LEU A 55 10.49 -3.00 -8.71
CA LEU A 55 11.85 -3.57 -8.66
C LEU A 55 12.98 -2.54 -8.84
N PRO A 56 12.89 -1.53 -9.72
CA PRO A 56 13.93 -0.50 -9.81
C PRO A 56 14.15 0.23 -8.49
N TYR A 57 13.07 0.60 -7.79
CA TYR A 57 13.12 1.24 -6.48
C TYR A 57 13.60 0.29 -5.38
N LEU A 58 13.04 -0.92 -5.31
CA LEU A 58 13.45 -1.91 -4.31
C LEU A 58 14.95 -2.25 -4.39
N LYS A 59 15.52 -2.31 -5.60
CA LYS A 59 16.95 -2.56 -5.79
C LYS A 59 17.81 -1.47 -5.16
N THR A 60 17.44 -0.19 -5.28
CA THR A 60 18.22 0.89 -4.64
C THR A 60 18.16 0.78 -3.13
N LEU A 61 17.00 0.41 -2.56
CA LEU A 61 16.86 0.20 -1.12
C LEU A 61 17.66 -1.00 -0.61
N VAL A 62 17.74 -2.08 -1.39
CA VAL A 62 18.56 -3.25 -1.03
C VAL A 62 20.06 -2.93 -1.08
N VAL A 63 20.51 -2.12 -2.06
CA VAL A 63 21.88 -1.61 -2.10
C VAL A 63 22.17 -0.73 -0.89
N GLU A 64 21.28 0.21 -0.58
CA GLU A 64 21.38 1.07 0.61
C GLU A 64 21.48 0.26 1.91
N ASN A 65 20.68 -0.80 2.03
CA ASN A 65 20.75 -1.73 3.14
C ASN A 65 22.10 -2.45 3.22
N ALA A 66 22.65 -2.89 2.09
CA ALA A 66 23.94 -3.59 2.05
C ALA A 66 25.11 -2.65 2.40
N GLU A 67 25.06 -1.39 1.99
CA GLU A 67 26.13 -0.42 2.18
C GLU A 67 26.08 0.26 3.55
N MET A 68 24.89 0.59 4.04
CA MET A 68 24.70 1.43 5.25
C MET A 68 23.94 0.73 6.38
N GLY A 69 23.40 -0.46 6.15
CA GLY A 69 22.59 -1.19 7.15
C GLY A 69 21.19 -0.61 7.37
N ILE A 70 20.74 0.33 6.52
CA ILE A 70 19.41 0.94 6.61
C ILE A 70 18.38 -0.04 6.05
N PRO A 71 17.36 -0.45 6.84
CA PRO A 71 16.41 -1.47 6.38
C PRO A 71 15.55 -0.97 5.20
N VAL A 72 15.11 -1.90 4.35
CA VAL A 72 14.22 -1.59 3.22
C VAL A 72 12.84 -1.13 3.70
N MET A 73 12.29 -1.81 4.70
CA MET A 73 11.05 -1.42 5.40
C MET A 73 11.42 -0.72 6.69
N ARG A 74 11.00 0.52 6.86
CA ARG A 74 11.48 1.43 7.90
C ARG A 74 10.33 1.86 8.80
N PRO A 75 10.55 1.92 10.12
CA PRO A 75 9.61 2.61 10.99
C PRO A 75 9.60 4.11 10.67
N LEU A 76 8.45 4.78 10.87
CA LEU A 76 8.31 6.20 10.51
C LEU A 76 9.29 7.08 11.30
N PHE A 77 9.52 6.79 12.59
CA PHE A 77 10.41 7.59 13.44
C PHE A 77 11.84 7.71 12.89
N LEU A 78 12.30 6.77 12.05
CA LEU A 78 13.65 6.80 11.48
C LEU A 78 13.88 8.02 10.57
N HIS A 79 12.81 8.57 9.99
CA HIS A 79 12.86 9.75 9.12
C HIS A 79 12.07 10.94 9.67
N TYR A 80 11.35 10.74 10.77
CA TYR A 80 10.42 11.70 11.35
C TYR A 80 10.54 11.71 12.88
N GLU A 81 11.75 11.91 13.39
CA GLU A 81 12.04 11.84 14.83
C GLU A 81 11.25 12.85 15.68
N ALA A 82 10.92 14.02 15.11
CA ALA A 82 10.15 15.07 15.75
C ALA A 82 8.63 14.81 15.79
N ASP A 83 8.16 13.79 15.07
CA ASP A 83 6.76 13.37 15.07
C ASP A 83 6.54 12.38 16.23
N PRO A 84 5.80 12.74 17.29
CA PRO A 84 5.64 11.88 18.46
C PRO A 84 4.87 10.59 18.15
N GLU A 85 3.92 10.62 17.20
CA GLU A 85 3.11 9.46 16.85
C GLU A 85 3.95 8.44 16.05
N ALA A 86 4.94 8.90 15.28
CA ALA A 86 5.83 8.06 14.49
C ALA A 86 6.59 7.01 15.32
N TRP A 87 6.77 7.24 16.62
CA TRP A 87 7.42 6.32 17.56
C TRP A 87 6.54 5.16 18.02
N TYR A 88 5.21 5.30 17.95
CA TYR A 88 4.26 4.33 18.50
C TYR A 88 3.56 3.48 17.44
N ILE A 89 3.63 3.89 16.17
CA ILE A 89 3.02 3.19 15.04
C ILE A 89 3.71 1.84 14.78
N LYS A 90 2.91 0.79 14.60
CA LYS A 90 3.37 -0.61 14.42
C LYS A 90 2.79 -1.30 13.20
N ASP A 91 1.79 -0.69 12.59
CA ASP A 91 0.95 -1.22 11.52
C ASP A 91 1.07 -0.39 10.23
N GLN A 92 2.10 0.45 10.14
CA GLN A 92 2.51 1.19 8.96
C GLN A 92 4.03 1.22 8.90
N TYR A 93 4.57 1.36 7.70
CA TYR A 93 6.00 1.50 7.49
C TYR A 93 6.28 2.38 6.28
N LEU A 94 7.49 2.92 6.23
CA LEU A 94 8.03 3.50 5.01
C LEU A 94 8.75 2.40 4.24
N LEU A 95 8.45 2.25 2.95
CA LEU A 95 9.27 1.45 2.04
C LEU A 95 10.30 2.41 1.43
N GLY A 96 11.52 2.38 1.96
CA GLY A 96 12.52 3.43 1.74
C GLY A 96 12.11 4.77 2.37
N THR A 97 12.40 5.89 1.73
CA THR A 97 11.97 7.26 2.16
C THR A 97 10.74 7.77 1.40
N GLU A 98 10.40 7.14 0.28
CA GLU A 98 9.50 7.70 -0.73
C GLU A 98 8.09 7.13 -0.71
N LEU A 99 7.89 5.94 -0.14
CA LEU A 99 6.59 5.27 -0.05
C LEU A 99 6.18 5.08 1.41
N LEU A 100 4.95 5.46 1.75
CA LEU A 100 4.27 5.10 2.98
C LEU A 100 3.27 3.99 2.69
N VAL A 101 3.36 2.90 3.45
CA VAL A 101 2.51 1.72 3.31
C VAL A 101 1.79 1.46 4.62
N ALA A 102 0.45 1.35 4.56
CA ALA A 102 -0.40 1.04 5.71
C ALA A 102 -1.29 -0.17 5.39
N PRO A 103 -0.79 -1.41 5.53
CA PRO A 103 -1.54 -2.60 5.19
C PRO A 103 -2.90 -2.67 5.90
N VAL A 104 -3.90 -3.23 5.22
CA VAL A 104 -5.20 -3.52 5.82
C VAL A 104 -5.09 -4.83 6.60
N VAL A 105 -5.28 -4.77 7.93
CA VAL A 105 -5.17 -5.90 8.85
C VAL A 105 -6.52 -6.32 9.45
N GLU A 106 -7.58 -5.60 9.10
CA GLU A 106 -8.96 -5.85 9.55
C GLU A 106 -9.78 -6.47 8.42
N SER A 107 -10.64 -7.43 8.76
CA SER A 107 -11.53 -8.08 7.79
C SER A 107 -12.64 -7.14 7.32
N ALA A 108 -13.04 -7.28 6.05
CA ALA A 108 -14.11 -6.55 5.38
C ALA A 108 -13.91 -5.02 5.34
N ALA A 109 -12.69 -4.53 5.56
CA ALA A 109 -12.37 -3.11 5.48
C ALA A 109 -12.23 -2.65 4.03
N ASN A 110 -12.85 -1.51 3.71
CA ASN A 110 -12.77 -0.84 2.40
C ASN A 110 -12.04 0.51 2.48
N GLU A 111 -11.66 0.93 3.68
CA GLU A 111 -10.92 2.14 3.98
C GLU A 111 -9.90 1.84 5.09
N ARG A 112 -8.87 2.67 5.17
CA ARG A 112 -7.81 2.54 6.15
C ARG A 112 -7.52 3.91 6.74
N LYS A 113 -7.79 4.07 8.03
CA LYS A 113 -7.27 5.18 8.81
C LYS A 113 -5.77 5.00 8.98
N LEU A 114 -4.97 6.01 8.69
CA LEU A 114 -3.52 5.98 8.80
C LEU A 114 -2.97 7.30 9.33
N HIS A 115 -1.71 7.30 9.76
CA HIS A 115 -0.95 8.50 10.11
C HIS A 115 -0.01 8.88 8.97
N LEU A 116 -0.11 10.12 8.52
CA LEU A 116 0.81 10.75 7.57
C LEU A 116 1.83 11.56 8.35
N PRO A 117 3.13 11.29 8.18
CA PRO A 117 4.15 12.16 8.71
C PRO A 117 4.24 13.46 7.88
N PRO A 118 4.95 14.49 8.37
CA PRO A 118 5.06 15.79 7.72
C PRO A 118 5.44 15.70 6.23
N GLY A 119 4.72 16.47 5.39
CA GLY A 119 4.96 16.55 3.95
C GLY A 119 3.69 16.41 3.10
N THR A 120 3.90 16.31 1.79
CA THR A 120 2.82 16.12 0.81
C THR A 120 2.89 14.69 0.26
N TRP A 121 1.78 13.97 0.34
CA TRP A 121 1.66 12.56 0.02
C TRP A 121 0.58 12.33 -1.03
N CYS A 122 0.89 11.59 -2.09
CA CYS A 122 -0.04 11.25 -3.16
C CYS A 122 -0.44 9.79 -3.05
N HIS A 123 -1.74 9.51 -2.97
CA HIS A 123 -2.27 8.16 -2.98
C HIS A 123 -1.99 7.48 -4.32
N LEU A 124 -1.38 6.30 -4.28
CA LEU A 124 -0.84 5.62 -5.46
C LEU A 124 -1.92 5.36 -6.52
N TRP A 125 -3.12 4.96 -6.10
CA TRP A 125 -4.17 4.50 -7.01
C TRP A 125 -5.07 5.63 -7.52
N SER A 126 -5.53 6.53 -6.63
CA SER A 126 -6.44 7.62 -7.00
C SER A 126 -5.71 8.88 -7.48
N GLY A 127 -4.42 9.02 -7.17
CA GLY A 127 -3.68 10.27 -7.38
C GLY A 127 -4.08 11.40 -6.43
N GLU A 128 -5.01 11.16 -5.51
CA GLU A 128 -5.41 12.13 -4.49
C GLU A 128 -4.22 12.55 -3.63
N THR A 129 -4.13 13.85 -3.33
CA THR A 129 -2.99 14.41 -2.62
C THR A 129 -3.42 14.88 -1.24
N PHE A 130 -2.64 14.49 -0.24
CA PHE A 130 -2.82 14.81 1.17
C PHE A 130 -1.64 15.65 1.64
N GLN A 131 -1.95 16.78 2.29
CA GLN A 131 -0.94 17.63 2.89
C GLN A 131 -0.98 17.43 4.40
N SER A 132 0.11 16.91 4.97
CA SER A 132 0.29 16.79 6.42
C SER A 132 1.06 18.00 6.94
N PRO A 133 0.38 19.00 7.53
CA PRO A 133 1.01 20.22 8.00
C PRO A 133 1.77 20.02 9.31
N GLY A 134 2.84 20.78 9.49
CA GLY A 134 3.56 20.86 10.76
C GLY A 134 4.38 19.61 11.10
N PRO A 135 5.11 19.62 12.23
CA PRO A 135 6.04 18.56 12.61
C PRO A 135 5.38 17.32 13.24
N ALA A 136 4.11 17.41 13.66
CA ALA A 136 3.41 16.36 14.39
C ALA A 136 2.65 15.35 13.50
N GLY A 137 2.77 15.48 12.17
CA GLY A 137 2.00 14.67 11.24
C GLY A 137 0.49 14.93 11.31
N MET A 138 -0.29 14.09 10.65
CA MET A 138 -1.76 14.09 10.74
C MET A 138 -2.34 12.70 10.53
N SER A 139 -3.52 12.43 11.10
CA SER A 139 -4.29 11.25 10.71
C SER A 139 -5.15 11.56 9.47
N CYS A 140 -5.25 10.59 8.55
CA CYS A 140 -6.20 10.62 7.45
C CYS A 140 -6.82 9.24 7.23
N THR A 141 -7.90 9.18 6.45
CA THR A 141 -8.50 7.92 6.00
C THR A 141 -8.39 7.86 4.49
N VAL A 142 -7.91 6.74 3.97
CA VAL A 142 -7.81 6.49 2.52
C VAL A 142 -8.61 5.27 2.13
N ARG A 143 -9.07 5.26 0.88
CA ARG A 143 -9.70 4.09 0.26
C ARG A 143 -8.73 2.92 0.19
N SER A 144 -9.23 1.70 0.40
CA SER A 144 -8.40 0.50 0.50
C SER A 144 -9.05 -0.74 -0.08
N TYR A 145 -9.72 -0.65 -1.23
CA TYR A 145 -10.34 -1.82 -1.86
C TYR A 145 -9.34 -2.94 -2.15
N LEU A 146 -9.83 -4.18 -2.26
CA LEU A 146 -8.97 -5.30 -2.67
C LEU A 146 -8.33 -4.99 -4.03
N GLY A 147 -7.01 -5.12 -4.08
CA GLY A 147 -6.17 -4.77 -5.22
C GLY A 147 -5.59 -3.35 -5.12
N GLU A 148 -6.13 -2.48 -4.28
CA GLU A 148 -5.65 -1.11 -4.11
C GLU A 148 -5.22 -0.88 -2.65
N PRO A 149 -4.11 -1.50 -2.20
CA PRO A 149 -3.64 -1.32 -0.83
C PRO A 149 -3.32 0.15 -0.53
N PRO A 150 -3.46 0.59 0.74
CA PRO A 150 -3.13 1.95 1.18
C PRO A 150 -1.65 2.25 1.02
N VAL A 151 -1.30 2.87 -0.11
CA VAL A 151 0.06 3.25 -0.45
C VAL A 151 0.05 4.70 -0.90
N LEU A 152 0.93 5.50 -0.31
CA LEU A 152 1.14 6.88 -0.71
C LEU A 152 2.62 7.09 -1.04
N TYR A 153 2.90 7.88 -2.07
CA TYR A 153 4.26 8.32 -2.38
C TYR A 153 4.45 9.80 -2.05
N ARG A 154 5.67 10.18 -1.68
CA ARG A 154 6.02 11.58 -1.41
C ARG A 154 5.95 12.39 -2.71
N ALA A 155 5.21 13.51 -2.71
CA ALA A 155 5.17 14.40 -3.87
C ALA A 155 6.54 15.03 -4.14
N GLY A 156 6.93 15.16 -5.42
CA GLY A 156 8.23 15.71 -5.81
C GLY A 156 9.40 14.75 -5.66
N THR A 157 9.15 13.48 -5.36
CA THR A 157 10.17 12.42 -5.35
C THR A 157 10.77 12.18 -6.73
N SER A 158 12.04 11.82 -6.81
CA SER A 158 12.69 11.44 -8.08
C SER A 158 12.07 10.19 -8.72
N TRP A 159 11.30 9.41 -7.95
CA TRP A 159 10.59 8.22 -8.39
C TRP A 159 9.16 8.48 -8.87
N GLU A 160 8.72 9.75 -8.92
CA GLU A 160 7.32 10.10 -9.15
C GLU A 160 6.80 9.58 -10.48
N SER A 161 7.61 9.63 -11.54
CA SER A 161 7.24 9.07 -12.85
C SER A 161 6.94 7.58 -12.77
N LEU A 162 7.77 6.82 -12.06
CA LEU A 162 7.59 5.38 -11.88
C LEU A 162 6.32 5.10 -11.06
N PHE A 163 6.10 5.81 -9.95
CA PHE A 163 4.92 5.59 -9.11
C PHE A 163 3.61 5.94 -9.82
N ARG A 164 3.58 6.99 -10.64
CA ARG A 164 2.41 7.38 -11.43
C ARG A 164 2.05 6.37 -12.52
N GLU A 165 3.00 5.57 -12.99
CA GLU A 165 2.77 4.54 -14.02
C GLU A 165 2.27 3.20 -13.44
N ILE A 166 2.56 2.92 -12.17
CA ILE A 166 2.20 1.65 -11.51
C ILE A 166 0.72 1.29 -11.63
N PRO A 167 -0.26 2.19 -11.36
CA PRO A 167 -1.68 1.84 -11.50
C PRO A 167 -2.02 1.35 -12.91
N ARG A 168 -1.51 2.02 -13.95
CA ARG A 168 -1.74 1.64 -15.35
C ARG A 168 -1.11 0.29 -15.68
N ALA A 169 0.11 0.04 -15.19
CA ALA A 169 0.78 -1.25 -15.37
C ALA A 169 0.02 -2.40 -14.71
N CYS A 170 -0.69 -2.14 -13.62
CA CYS A 170 -1.53 -3.13 -12.93
C CYS A 170 -2.89 -3.35 -13.63
N GLU A 171 -3.45 -2.35 -14.28
CA GLU A 171 -4.76 -2.43 -14.98
C GLU A 171 -4.69 -3.20 -16.30
N ALA A 172 -3.55 -3.20 -17.00
CA ALA A 172 -3.40 -3.76 -18.35
C ALA A 172 -3.73 -5.26 -18.48
N LEU A 173 -3.80 -6.01 -17.38
CA LEU A 173 -4.16 -7.43 -17.36
C LEU A 173 -5.51 -7.71 -16.68
N TYR A 174 -6.07 -6.75 -15.96
CA TYR A 174 -7.34 -6.88 -15.26
C TYR A 174 -7.95 -5.49 -15.02
N PRO A 175 -8.92 -5.05 -15.84
CA PRO A 175 -9.56 -3.76 -15.62
C PRO A 175 -10.17 -3.75 -14.22
N SER A 176 -9.91 -2.67 -13.49
CA SER A 176 -10.54 -2.40 -12.20
C SER A 176 -12.07 -2.57 -12.33
N ARG A 177 -12.70 -3.11 -11.28
CA ARG A 177 -14.16 -3.21 -11.18
C ARG A 177 -14.74 -1.85 -11.60
N PRO A 178 -15.76 -1.78 -12.48
CA PRO A 178 -16.31 -0.49 -12.87
C PRO A 178 -16.71 0.25 -11.60
N VAL A 179 -16.10 1.42 -11.38
CA VAL A 179 -16.49 2.32 -10.31
C VAL A 179 -17.96 2.63 -10.56
N SER A 180 -18.83 2.07 -9.72
CA SER A 180 -20.24 2.43 -9.73
C SER A 180 -20.29 3.94 -9.52
N LYS A 181 -20.94 4.67 -10.44
CA LYS A 181 -21.10 6.14 -10.40
C LYS A 181 -21.88 6.65 -9.17
N THR A 182 -22.08 5.83 -8.15
CA THR A 182 -22.91 6.15 -6.97
C THR A 182 -22.11 6.67 -5.78
N ASP A 183 -20.78 6.59 -5.78
CA ASP A 183 -19.93 7.10 -4.68
C ASP A 183 -19.38 8.50 -4.93
N ALA A 184 -19.96 9.24 -5.88
CA ALA A 184 -19.75 10.68 -5.97
C ALA A 184 -20.46 11.34 -4.78
N ILE A 185 -19.70 11.56 -3.71
CA ILE A 185 -20.11 12.32 -2.53
C ILE A 185 -20.70 13.66 -2.99
N THR A 186 -22.00 13.82 -2.78
CA THR A 186 -22.70 15.09 -2.92
C THR A 186 -22.18 16.02 -1.83
N VAL A 187 -21.29 16.95 -2.18
CA VAL A 187 -21.00 18.12 -1.34
C VAL A 187 -22.14 19.12 -1.53
N GLN A 188 -23.29 18.85 -0.94
CA GLN A 188 -24.34 19.84 -0.66
C GLN A 188 -25.14 19.36 0.56
N ASP A 189 -24.71 19.80 1.75
CA ASP A 189 -25.57 20.34 2.82
C ASP A 189 -24.76 20.50 4.12
N ILE A 190 -23.98 21.58 4.19
CA ILE A 190 -23.68 22.25 5.46
C ILE A 190 -24.14 23.69 5.29
N SER A 191 -25.45 23.90 5.38
CA SER A 191 -26.05 25.17 5.77
C SER A 191 -27.54 24.97 6.00
N LYS A 192 -27.91 24.62 7.24
CA LYS A 192 -29.11 25.09 7.95
C LYS A 192 -28.97 24.78 9.43
#